data_AF-A0A1I4ZS36-F1
#
_entry.id   AF-A0A1I4ZS36-F1
#
_cell.length_a   1.000
_cell.length_b   1.000
_cell.length_c   1.000
_cell.angle_alpha   90.00
_cell.angle_beta   90.00
_cell.angle_gamma   90.00
#
_symmetry.space_group_name_H-M   'P 1'
#
loop_
_entity.id
_entity.type
_entity.pdbx_description
1 polymer ?
#
loop_
_entity_poly.entity_id
_entity_poly.type
_entity_poly.pdbx_seq_one_letter_code
_entity_poly.pdbx_strand_id
1 'polypeptide(L)'
;MNMNYKAVSWSSVDFFGNWKALHYKAKRSFENVLISLEVEQDTLNIFLINDTFETKSGLLTTKIITFLGDIVWENSQEIIVKSDSSAIKQRINLSGVLFNKNQVFIVSKFQEAESIFYLVKPKKLELPLKAIQKDVVKTDEGFIITLSSKTFQKDVFLFCNETGHFSDNYFNLLPHERKQVVFKTKATELVDLQIISLNDF
;
A
#
# COMPACT_ATOMS: atom_id res chain seq x y z
N MET A 1 -0.75 2.11 -20.75
CA MET A 1 -0.93 1.25 -21.95
C MET A 1 -2.23 0.48 -21.80
N ASN A 2 -3.11 0.51 -22.81
CA ASN A 2 -4.48 0.00 -22.79
C ASN A 2 -4.66 -1.22 -23.72
N MET A 3 -5.83 -1.87 -23.67
CA MET A 3 -6.18 -3.00 -24.56
C MET A 3 -7.12 -2.56 -25.67
N ASN A 4 -6.92 -3.11 -26.87
CA ASN A 4 -7.77 -2.85 -28.04
C ASN A 4 -8.80 -3.97 -28.30
N TYR A 5 -8.77 -5.06 -27.53
CA TYR A 5 -9.75 -6.16 -27.57
C TYR A 5 -9.73 -6.93 -26.24
N LYS A 6 -10.78 -7.71 -25.94
CA LYS A 6 -10.87 -8.51 -24.71
C LYS A 6 -9.93 -9.73 -24.79
N ALA A 7 -8.87 -9.74 -23.99
CA ALA A 7 -7.89 -10.83 -23.94
C ALA A 7 -7.08 -10.79 -22.63
N VAL A 8 -6.22 -11.81 -22.43
CA VAL A 8 -5.13 -11.75 -21.45
C VAL A 8 -4.00 -10.90 -22.05
N SER A 9 -3.51 -9.90 -21.31
CA SER A 9 -2.42 -9.04 -21.77
C SER A 9 -1.67 -8.38 -20.60
N TRP A 10 -0.51 -7.79 -20.91
CA TRP A 10 0.31 -6.99 -19.99
C TRP A 10 -0.14 -5.53 -19.83
N SER A 11 -1.34 -5.19 -20.29
CA SER A 11 -1.87 -3.84 -20.08
C SER A 11 -2.18 -3.60 -18.60
N SER A 12 -1.95 -2.37 -18.13
CA SER A 12 -2.37 -1.93 -16.80
C SER A 12 -3.84 -1.48 -16.78
N VAL A 13 -4.43 -1.22 -17.94
CA VAL A 13 -5.85 -0.84 -18.13
C VAL A 13 -6.52 -1.86 -19.03
N ASP A 14 -7.72 -2.33 -18.66
CA ASP A 14 -8.48 -3.29 -19.47
C ASP A 14 -9.15 -2.63 -20.70
N PHE A 15 -9.87 -3.43 -21.48
CA PHE A 15 -10.57 -2.96 -22.68
C PHE A 15 -11.68 -1.92 -22.38
N PHE A 16 -12.27 -1.98 -21.19
CA PHE A 16 -13.34 -1.07 -20.76
C PHE A 16 -12.80 0.19 -20.08
N GLY A 17 -11.48 0.33 -19.98
CA GLY A 17 -10.84 1.47 -19.31
C GLY A 17 -10.67 1.29 -17.81
N ASN A 18 -10.99 0.12 -17.24
CA ASN A 18 -10.81 -0.13 -15.82
C ASN A 18 -9.34 -0.33 -15.49
N TRP A 19 -8.92 0.25 -14.37
CA TRP A 19 -7.57 0.06 -13.85
C TRP A 19 -7.41 -1.32 -13.25
N LYS A 20 -6.39 -2.06 -13.71
CA LYS A 20 -5.94 -3.29 -13.07
C LYS A 20 -5.02 -2.97 -11.89
N ALA A 21 -4.71 -3.96 -11.06
CA ALA A 21 -3.74 -3.86 -9.96
C ALA A 21 -2.44 -3.15 -10.37
N LEU A 22 -1.91 -3.48 -11.55
CA LEU A 22 -0.71 -2.88 -12.10
C LEU A 22 -0.80 -1.35 -12.22
N HIS A 23 -1.95 -0.79 -12.61
CA HIS A 23 -2.08 0.66 -12.75
C HIS A 23 -2.07 1.37 -11.40
N TYR A 24 -2.77 0.81 -10.41
CA TYR A 24 -2.77 1.34 -9.05
C TYR A 24 -1.38 1.25 -8.41
N LYS A 25 -0.64 0.16 -8.64
CA LYS A 25 0.75 0.05 -8.16
C LYS A 25 1.68 1.01 -8.91
N ALA A 26 1.56 1.12 -10.22
CA ALA A 26 2.35 2.05 -11.04
C ALA A 26 2.17 3.50 -10.59
N LYS A 27 0.92 3.94 -10.34
CA LYS A 27 0.64 5.29 -9.81
C LYS A 27 1.50 5.59 -8.57
N ARG A 28 1.58 4.64 -7.63
CA ARG A 28 2.37 4.79 -6.39
C ARG A 28 3.88 4.69 -6.62
N SER A 29 4.32 3.86 -7.57
CA SER A 29 5.73 3.68 -7.91
C SER A 29 6.32 4.81 -8.76
N PHE A 30 5.49 5.74 -9.25
CA PHE A 30 5.90 6.92 -10.01
C PHE A 30 5.63 8.24 -9.25
N GLU A 31 5.40 8.18 -7.94
CA GLU A 31 5.40 9.38 -7.11
C GLU A 31 6.79 10.03 -7.13
N ASN A 32 6.87 11.35 -7.04
CA ASN A 32 8.14 12.06 -7.19
C ASN A 32 9.12 11.83 -6.03
N VAL A 33 8.61 11.39 -4.87
CA VAL A 33 9.40 11.00 -3.70
C VAL A 33 9.02 9.59 -3.32
N LEU A 34 10.00 8.68 -3.33
CA LEU A 34 9.79 7.25 -3.12
C LEU A 34 10.72 6.70 -2.04
N ILE A 35 10.23 5.72 -1.30
CA ILE A 35 11.02 4.94 -0.36
C ILE A 35 11.14 3.51 -0.92
N SER A 36 12.37 3.09 -1.20
CA SER A 36 12.68 1.71 -1.58
C SER A 36 13.37 1.00 -0.44
N LEU A 37 12.98 -0.25 -0.22
CA LEU A 37 13.55 -1.10 0.83
C LEU A 37 14.06 -2.39 0.20
N GLU A 38 15.25 -2.81 0.61
CA GLU A 38 15.82 -4.10 0.24
C GLU A 38 16.57 -4.70 1.43
N VAL A 39 16.69 -6.02 1.44
CA VAL A 39 17.49 -6.73 2.44
C VAL A 39 18.69 -7.36 1.76
N GLU A 40 19.88 -6.99 2.21
CA GLU A 40 21.16 -7.55 1.79
C GLU A 40 21.91 -8.02 3.04
N GLN A 41 22.30 -9.29 3.09
CA GLN A 41 23.08 -9.87 4.21
C GLN A 41 22.52 -9.50 5.60
N ASP A 42 21.22 -9.72 5.81
CA ASP A 42 20.47 -9.39 7.05
C ASP A 42 20.46 -7.89 7.41
N THR A 43 20.89 -7.00 6.52
CA THR A 43 20.75 -5.56 6.66
C THR A 43 19.62 -5.07 5.78
N LEU A 44 18.64 -4.40 6.38
CA LEU A 44 17.61 -3.65 5.66
C LEU A 44 18.18 -2.30 5.25
N ASN A 45 18.37 -2.11 3.94
CA ASN A 45 18.75 -0.84 3.34
C ASN A 45 17.49 -0.07 2.95
N ILE A 46 17.42 1.20 3.35
CA ILE A 46 16.29 2.08 3.03
C ILE A 46 16.82 3.24 2.18
N PHE A 47 16.36 3.27 0.93
CA PHE A 47 16.68 4.28 -0.06
C PHE A 47 15.57 5.30 -0.14
N LEU A 48 15.95 6.57 -0.22
CA LEU A 48 15.05 7.65 -0.60
C LEU A 48 15.43 8.11 -2.00
N ILE A 49 14.43 8.12 -2.88
CA ILE A 49 14.49 8.66 -4.23
C ILE A 49 13.70 9.97 -4.24
N ASN A 50 14.27 11.02 -4.83
CA ASN A 50 13.64 12.31 -4.99
C ASN A 50 13.88 12.79 -6.43
N ASP A 51 12.86 12.67 -7.27
CA ASP A 51 12.88 13.09 -8.67
C ASP A 51 12.43 14.56 -8.82
N THR A 52 12.20 15.29 -7.72
CA THR A 52 11.90 16.72 -7.76
C THR A 52 13.16 17.57 -7.91
N PHE A 53 12.99 18.80 -8.40
CA PHE A 53 14.07 19.79 -8.50
C PHE A 53 14.40 20.47 -7.16
N GLU A 54 13.74 20.08 -6.07
CA GLU A 54 13.94 20.67 -4.75
C GLU A 54 14.60 19.67 -3.80
N THR A 55 15.49 20.18 -2.95
CA THR A 55 15.97 19.39 -1.80
C THR A 55 14.84 19.27 -0.78
N LYS A 56 14.60 18.04 -0.32
CA LYS A 56 13.60 17.75 0.70
C LYS A 56 14.28 17.41 2.02
N SER A 57 13.71 17.86 3.13
CA SER A 57 14.15 17.54 4.48
C SER A 57 12.98 17.09 5.32
N GLY A 58 13.25 16.28 6.34
CA GLY A 58 12.27 15.90 7.34
C GLY A 58 12.58 14.56 8.00
N LEU A 59 11.63 14.13 8.81
CA LEU A 59 11.74 12.91 9.59
C LEU A 59 11.47 11.66 8.74
N LEU A 60 12.48 10.82 8.56
CA LEU A 60 12.30 9.44 8.11
C LEU A 60 11.98 8.58 9.34
N THR A 61 10.80 7.96 9.35
CA THR A 61 10.40 7.01 10.40
C THR A 61 10.23 5.63 9.80
N THR A 62 10.86 4.63 10.43
CA THR A 62 10.72 3.23 10.06
C THR A 62 10.26 2.42 11.26
N LYS A 63 9.25 1.58 11.04
CA LYS A 63 8.68 0.69 12.06
C LYS A 63 8.62 -0.73 11.54
N ILE A 64 8.91 -1.69 12.39
CA ILE A 64 8.58 -3.11 12.19
C ILE A 64 7.37 -3.39 13.08
N ILE A 65 6.29 -3.86 12.45
CA ILE A 65 4.97 -3.98 13.08
C ILE A 65 4.47 -5.40 12.87
N THR A 66 3.88 -6.02 13.88
CA THR A 66 3.16 -7.29 13.73
C THR A 66 1.91 -7.08 12.88
N PHE A 67 1.39 -8.14 12.25
CA PHE A 67 0.09 -8.04 11.55
C PHE A 67 -1.09 -7.73 12.47
N LEU A 68 -0.91 -7.77 13.79
CA LEU A 68 -1.89 -7.33 14.78
C LEU A 68 -1.78 -5.83 15.11
N GLY A 69 -0.70 -5.15 14.72
CA GLY A 69 -0.48 -3.72 14.96
C GLY A 69 0.55 -3.39 16.05
N ASP A 70 1.14 -4.40 16.70
CA ASP A 70 2.16 -4.16 17.73
C ASP A 70 3.47 -3.74 17.09
N ILE A 71 4.05 -2.64 17.57
CA ILE A 71 5.37 -2.17 17.13
C ILE A 71 6.43 -2.98 17.86
N VAL A 72 7.21 -3.77 17.12
CA VAL A 72 8.32 -4.57 17.70
C VAL A 72 9.66 -3.86 17.62
N TRP A 73 9.77 -2.88 16.72
CA TRP A 73 10.94 -2.03 16.56
C TRP A 73 10.57 -0.74 15.85
N GLU A 74 11.19 0.37 16.23
CA GLU A 74 11.06 1.64 15.51
C GLU A 74 12.34 2.47 15.58
N ASN A 75 12.54 3.32 14.59
CA ASN A 75 13.56 4.35 14.57
C ASN A 75 13.08 5.55 13.74
N SER A 76 13.46 6.74 14.17
CA SER A 76 13.16 7.99 13.46
C SER A 76 14.43 8.84 13.38
N GLN A 77 14.70 9.39 12.19
CA GLN A 77 15.89 10.21 11.93
C GLN A 77 15.55 11.37 11.01
N GLU A 78 16.00 12.58 11.37
CA GLU A 78 15.97 13.74 10.48
C GLU A 78 16.98 13.54 9.35
N ILE A 79 16.51 13.62 8.11
CA ILE A 79 17.32 13.42 6.92
C ILE A 79 17.13 14.54 5.89
N ILE A 80 18.11 14.67 5.00
CA ILE A 80 18.05 15.54 3.82
C ILE A 80 18.19 14.66 2.58
N VAL A 81 17.29 14.82 1.63
CA VAL A 81 17.28 14.17 0.32
C VAL A 81 17.47 15.24 -0.75
N LYS A 82 18.59 15.18 -1.47
CA LYS A 82 18.89 16.17 -2.52
C LYS A 82 17.89 16.04 -3.67
N SER A 83 17.72 17.12 -4.44
CA SER A 83 16.99 17.09 -5.70
C SER A 83 17.61 16.08 -6.67
N ASP A 84 16.77 15.46 -7.50
CA ASP A 84 17.18 14.49 -8.54
C ASP A 84 18.21 13.46 -8.04
N SER A 85 17.88 12.77 -6.95
CA SER A 85 18.84 11.88 -6.30
C SER A 85 18.21 10.62 -5.73
N SER A 86 19.03 9.56 -5.65
CA SER A 86 18.72 8.32 -4.95
C SER A 86 19.88 7.98 -4.02
N ALA A 87 19.59 7.75 -2.74
CA ALA A 87 20.62 7.40 -1.76
C ALA A 87 20.04 6.58 -0.60
N ILE A 88 20.89 5.69 -0.04
CA ILE A 88 20.61 5.03 1.23
C ILE A 88 20.59 6.09 2.33
N LYS A 89 19.49 6.15 3.08
CA LYS A 89 19.32 7.08 4.22
C LYS A 89 19.35 6.38 5.57
N GLN A 90 19.03 5.08 5.59
CA GLN A 90 19.07 4.30 6.81
C GLN A 90 19.49 2.87 6.51
N ARG A 91 20.23 2.27 7.44
CA ARG A 91 20.57 0.85 7.45
C ARG A 91 20.19 0.27 8.79
N ILE A 92 19.46 -0.84 8.77
CA ILE A 92 18.99 -1.50 9.98
C ILE A 92 19.50 -2.93 9.95
N ASN A 93 20.35 -3.29 10.90
CA ASN A 93 20.77 -4.66 11.07
C ASN A 93 19.60 -5.46 11.68
N LEU A 94 19.10 -6.44 10.95
CA LEU A 94 18.01 -7.32 11.40
C LEU A 94 18.54 -8.49 12.25
N SER A 95 19.85 -8.74 12.25
CA SER A 95 20.46 -9.71 13.17
C SER A 95 20.35 -9.20 14.60
N GLY A 96 19.79 -10.03 15.48
CA GLY A 96 19.54 -9.68 16.88
C GLY A 96 18.16 -9.10 17.20
N VAL A 97 17.32 -8.79 16.21
CA VAL A 97 15.93 -8.41 16.50
C VAL A 97 15.06 -9.67 16.68
N LEU A 98 14.40 -9.78 17.83
CA LEU A 98 13.60 -10.95 18.21
C LEU A 98 12.15 -10.80 17.74
N PHE A 99 11.87 -11.14 16.49
CA PHE A 99 10.51 -11.29 15.97
C PHE A 99 10.43 -12.41 14.93
N ASN A 100 9.22 -12.92 14.67
CA ASN A 100 8.97 -13.84 13.57
C ASN A 100 8.82 -13.07 12.24
N LYS A 101 9.76 -13.27 11.30
CA LYS A 101 9.75 -12.64 9.97
C LYS A 101 8.46 -12.91 9.16
N ASN A 102 7.73 -13.99 9.47
CA ASN A 102 6.47 -14.33 8.83
C ASN A 102 5.27 -13.53 9.34
N GLN A 103 5.37 -12.89 10.52
CA GLN A 103 4.25 -12.25 11.23
C GLN A 103 4.36 -10.72 11.30
N VAL A 104 5.34 -10.15 10.59
CA VAL A 104 5.63 -8.72 10.62
C VAL A 104 5.69 -8.13 9.21
N PHE A 105 5.47 -6.83 9.14
CA PHE A 105 5.77 -5.99 8.00
C PHE A 105 6.53 -4.75 8.46
N ILE A 106 7.20 -4.10 7.51
CA ILE A 106 7.97 -2.89 7.75
C ILE A 106 7.26 -1.74 7.07
N VAL A 107 7.08 -0.63 7.77
CA VAL A 107 6.58 0.63 7.22
C VAL A 107 7.66 1.68 7.35
N SER A 108 8.00 2.33 6.25
CA SER A 108 8.83 3.53 6.24
C SER A 108 8.02 4.70 5.73
N LYS A 109 8.08 5.84 6.43
CA LYS A 109 7.40 7.09 6.07
C LYS A 109 8.40 8.25 6.04
N PHE A 110 8.29 9.10 5.04
CA PHE A 110 9.05 10.35 4.90
C PHE A 110 8.18 11.36 4.15
N GLN A 111 7.79 12.45 4.82
CA GLN A 111 6.75 13.36 4.32
C GLN A 111 5.49 12.55 3.92
N GLU A 112 4.94 12.79 2.72
CA GLU A 112 3.79 12.06 2.18
C GLU A 112 4.15 10.68 1.60
N ALA A 113 5.45 10.35 1.48
CA ALA A 113 5.88 9.07 0.94
C ALA A 113 5.78 7.97 2.01
N GLU A 114 5.19 6.84 1.62
CA GLU A 114 5.08 5.63 2.45
C GLU A 114 5.47 4.41 1.62
N SER A 115 6.19 3.48 2.25
CA SER A 115 6.50 2.19 1.65
C SER A 115 6.35 1.07 2.68
N ILE A 116 5.80 -0.06 2.21
CA ILE A 116 5.56 -1.26 3.00
C ILE A 116 6.40 -2.40 2.44
N PHE A 117 7.19 -3.03 3.29
CA PHE A 117 8.08 -4.12 2.93
C PHE A 117 7.82 -5.37 3.77
N TYR A 118 8.07 -6.55 3.19
CA TYR A 118 7.89 -7.84 3.84
C TYR A 118 9.20 -8.62 3.78
N LEU A 119 9.56 -9.27 4.89
CA LEU A 119 10.83 -9.99 5.02
C LEU A 119 10.80 -11.39 4.39
N VAL A 120 9.61 -11.88 4.01
CA VAL A 120 9.42 -13.18 3.38
C VAL A 120 8.48 -13.08 2.19
N LYS A 121 8.51 -14.10 1.33
CA LYS A 121 7.61 -14.19 0.17
C LYS A 121 6.15 -14.28 0.65
N PRO A 122 5.17 -13.77 -0.13
CA PRO A 122 3.76 -13.72 0.27
C PRO A 122 3.20 -15.03 0.83
N LYS A 123 3.52 -16.18 0.22
CA LYS A 123 3.08 -17.52 0.66
C LYS A 123 3.59 -17.97 2.05
N LYS A 124 4.54 -17.24 2.64
CA LYS A 124 5.08 -17.50 3.98
C LYS A 124 4.56 -16.49 5.00
N LEU A 125 3.80 -15.47 4.58
CA LEU A 125 3.22 -14.52 5.51
C LEU A 125 2.09 -15.21 6.27
N GLU A 126 2.13 -15.12 7.59
CA GLU A 126 1.10 -15.65 8.49
C GLU A 126 0.04 -14.56 8.71
N LEU A 127 -0.65 -14.19 7.62
CA LEU A 127 -1.67 -13.14 7.60
C LEU A 127 -2.91 -13.59 8.42
N PRO A 128 -3.33 -12.83 9.44
CA PRO A 128 -4.52 -13.20 10.20
C PRO A 128 -5.79 -13.08 9.36
N LEU A 129 -6.61 -14.13 9.35
CA LEU A 129 -7.95 -14.10 8.76
C LEU A 129 -8.91 -13.35 9.69
N LYS A 130 -9.13 -12.07 9.42
CA LYS A 130 -10.09 -11.22 10.12
C LYS A 130 -10.85 -10.36 9.12
N ALA A 131 -12.14 -10.12 9.41
CA ALA A 131 -13.01 -9.35 8.53
C ALA A 131 -12.59 -7.87 8.43
N ILE A 132 -12.66 -7.33 7.23
CA ILE A 132 -12.64 -5.90 6.97
C ILE A 132 -14.02 -5.35 7.32
N GLN A 133 -14.06 -4.37 8.22
CA GLN A 133 -15.26 -3.59 8.48
C GLN A 133 -15.41 -2.53 7.39
N LYS A 134 -16.64 -2.36 6.88
CA LYS A 134 -16.96 -1.36 5.88
C LYS A 134 -18.17 -0.54 6.32
N ASP A 135 -18.12 0.75 5.98
CA ASP A 135 -19.22 1.69 6.05
C ASP A 135 -19.34 2.39 4.69
N VAL A 136 -20.55 2.57 4.19
CA VAL A 136 -20.81 3.11 2.85
C VAL A 136 -21.82 4.23 2.95
N VAL A 137 -21.41 5.42 2.50
CA VAL A 137 -22.25 6.62 2.51
C VAL A 137 -22.48 7.08 1.08
N LYS A 138 -23.75 7.27 0.71
CA LYS A 138 -24.14 7.84 -0.59
C LYS A 138 -23.74 9.31 -0.66
N THR A 139 -23.23 9.74 -1.81
CA THR A 139 -22.95 11.15 -2.12
C THR A 139 -23.55 11.53 -3.46
N ASP A 140 -23.52 12.83 -3.79
CA ASP A 140 -24.04 13.35 -5.06
C ASP A 140 -23.31 12.77 -6.28
N GLU A 141 -22.02 12.45 -6.15
CA GLU A 141 -21.18 11.92 -7.24
C GLU A 141 -20.98 10.39 -7.20
N GLY A 142 -21.56 9.69 -6.23
CA GLY A 142 -21.33 8.25 -6.04
C GLY A 142 -21.41 7.82 -4.58
N PHE A 143 -20.33 7.27 -4.04
CA PHE A 143 -20.26 6.72 -2.69
C PHE A 143 -18.90 6.97 -2.03
N ILE A 144 -18.89 7.20 -0.72
CA ILE A 144 -17.69 7.13 0.13
C ILE A 144 -17.72 5.79 0.86
N ILE A 145 -16.68 4.99 0.67
CA ILE A 145 -16.51 3.68 1.31
C ILE A 145 -15.39 3.81 2.34
N THR A 146 -15.74 3.71 3.61
CA THR A 146 -14.78 3.71 4.71
C THR A 146 -14.48 2.28 5.13
N LEU A 147 -13.21 1.87 5.04
CA LEU A 147 -12.73 0.56 5.45
C LEU A 147 -11.89 0.66 6.71
N SER A 148 -12.00 -0.36 7.58
CA SER A 148 -11.09 -0.53 8.71
C SER A 148 -10.94 -2.01 9.07
N SER A 149 -9.85 -2.35 9.76
CA SER A 149 -9.57 -3.71 10.20
C SER A 149 -8.78 -3.69 11.50
N LYS A 150 -8.95 -4.72 12.34
CA LYS A 150 -8.13 -4.91 13.54
C LYS A 150 -6.74 -5.46 13.22
N THR A 151 -6.55 -6.03 12.04
CA THR A 151 -5.29 -6.62 11.59
C THR A 151 -4.90 -6.03 10.24
N PHE A 152 -3.65 -6.22 9.86
CA PHE A 152 -3.13 -5.82 8.56
C PHE A 152 -3.86 -6.60 7.46
N GLN A 153 -4.33 -5.90 6.43
CA GLN A 153 -4.99 -6.51 5.27
C GLN A 153 -4.18 -6.17 4.02
N LYS A 154 -3.64 -7.21 3.40
CA LYS A 154 -2.72 -7.07 2.27
C LYS A 154 -3.48 -6.99 0.95
N ASP A 155 -3.12 -6.02 0.11
CA ASP A 155 -3.64 -5.86 -1.26
C ASP A 155 -5.18 -5.91 -1.36
N VAL A 156 -5.85 -5.16 -0.48
CA VAL A 156 -7.31 -4.98 -0.44
C VAL A 156 -7.82 -4.55 -1.82
N PHE A 157 -8.70 -5.36 -2.38
CA PHE A 157 -9.33 -5.19 -3.68
C PHE A 157 -10.85 -5.02 -3.52
N LEU A 158 -11.35 -3.88 -3.98
CA LEU A 158 -12.79 -3.56 -4.03
C LEU A 158 -13.32 -3.79 -5.45
N PHE A 159 -14.49 -4.41 -5.57
CA PHE A 159 -15.18 -4.57 -6.85
C PHE A 159 -16.70 -4.68 -6.67
N CYS A 160 -17.43 -4.33 -7.73
CA CYS A 160 -18.88 -4.40 -7.85
C CYS A 160 -19.25 -4.50 -9.34
N ASN A 161 -20.51 -4.79 -9.66
CA ASN A 161 -21.00 -4.81 -11.05
C ASN A 161 -21.34 -3.40 -11.57
N GLU A 162 -21.49 -2.43 -10.68
CA GLU A 162 -21.76 -1.05 -11.07
C GLU A 162 -20.59 -0.43 -11.85
N THR A 163 -20.91 0.29 -12.93
CA THR A 163 -19.90 1.02 -13.70
C THR A 163 -19.47 2.26 -12.92
N GLY A 164 -18.17 2.43 -12.71
CA GLY A 164 -17.63 3.57 -11.99
C GLY A 164 -16.12 3.49 -11.80
N HIS A 165 -15.59 4.39 -10.98
CA HIS A 165 -14.16 4.44 -10.69
C HIS A 165 -13.90 4.55 -9.19
N PHE A 166 -13.14 3.61 -8.65
CA PHE A 166 -12.60 3.68 -7.30
C PHE A 166 -11.35 4.57 -7.30
N SER A 167 -11.35 5.59 -6.43
CA SER A 167 -10.23 6.53 -6.27
C SER A 167 -8.92 5.85 -5.85
N ASP A 168 -9.03 4.71 -5.16
CA ASP A 168 -7.91 3.85 -4.82
C ASP A 168 -8.35 2.38 -4.76
N ASN A 169 -7.45 1.46 -5.10
CA ASN A 169 -7.68 0.02 -5.07
C ASN A 169 -6.34 -0.73 -4.94
N TYR A 170 -6.36 -2.02 -4.61
CA TYR A 170 -5.17 -2.86 -4.39
C TYR A 170 -4.15 -2.23 -3.41
N PHE A 171 -4.65 -1.66 -2.32
CA PHE A 171 -3.84 -1.03 -1.28
C PHE A 171 -3.70 -1.95 -0.07
N ASN A 172 -2.72 -1.68 0.78
CA ASN A 172 -2.69 -2.29 2.11
C ASN A 172 -3.54 -1.45 3.07
N LEU A 173 -4.24 -2.11 3.99
CA LEU A 173 -4.95 -1.46 5.09
C LEU A 173 -4.24 -1.82 6.39
N LEU A 174 -3.68 -0.81 7.06
CA LEU A 174 -2.93 -1.03 8.30
C LEU A 174 -3.88 -1.37 9.47
N PRO A 175 -3.41 -2.12 10.48
CA PRO A 175 -4.18 -2.40 11.68
C PRO A 175 -4.69 -1.11 12.33
N HIS A 176 -5.96 -1.10 12.70
CA HIS A 176 -6.64 0.01 13.41
C HIS A 176 -6.72 1.34 12.63
N GLU A 177 -6.29 1.38 11.38
CA GLU A 177 -6.46 2.55 10.52
C GLU A 177 -7.80 2.52 9.78
N ARG A 178 -8.28 3.73 9.45
CA ARG A 178 -9.42 3.94 8.58
C ARG A 178 -8.94 4.45 7.25
N LYS A 179 -9.42 3.83 6.16
CA LYS A 179 -9.15 4.28 4.80
C LYS A 179 -10.44 4.57 4.08
N GLN A 180 -10.51 5.74 3.46
CA GLN A 180 -11.64 6.13 2.62
C GLN A 180 -11.31 5.92 1.15
N VAL A 181 -12.24 5.32 0.43
CA VAL A 181 -12.22 5.16 -1.02
C VAL A 181 -13.48 5.81 -1.58
N VAL A 182 -13.30 6.73 -2.52
CA VAL A 182 -14.42 7.33 -3.25
C VAL A 182 -14.72 6.46 -4.46
N PHE A 183 -15.96 6.00 -4.60
CA PHE A 183 -16.45 5.33 -5.79
C PHE A 183 -17.33 6.28 -6.58
N LYS A 184 -16.80 6.85 -7.66
CA LYS A 184 -17.55 7.75 -8.56
C LYS A 184 -18.38 6.94 -9.53
N THR A 185 -19.70 7.11 -9.50
CA THR A 185 -20.65 6.34 -10.32
C THR A 185 -21.99 7.08 -10.44
N LYS A 186 -22.75 6.75 -11.48
CA LYS A 186 -24.15 7.18 -11.64
C LYS A 186 -25.15 6.25 -10.91
N ALA A 187 -24.68 5.14 -10.35
CA ALA A 187 -25.54 4.19 -9.65
C ALA A 187 -26.20 4.84 -8.42
N THR A 188 -27.48 4.57 -8.21
CA THR A 188 -28.24 5.08 -7.06
C THR A 188 -27.99 4.27 -5.80
N GLU A 189 -27.68 2.98 -5.95
CA GLU A 189 -27.40 2.04 -4.86
C GLU A 189 -26.10 1.26 -5.13
N LEU A 190 -25.54 0.65 -4.09
CA LEU A 190 -24.31 -0.15 -4.17
C LEU A 190 -24.47 -1.43 -3.34
N VAL A 191 -25.26 -2.37 -3.88
CA VAL A 191 -25.73 -3.56 -3.15
C VAL A 191 -24.71 -4.69 -3.16
N ASP A 192 -23.86 -4.77 -4.18
CA ASP A 192 -22.99 -5.89 -4.49
C ASP A 192 -21.49 -5.59 -4.27
N LEU A 193 -21.16 -4.56 -3.48
CA LEU A 193 -19.77 -4.23 -3.16
C LEU A 193 -19.10 -5.39 -2.43
N GLN A 194 -18.11 -5.99 -3.09
CA GLN A 194 -17.24 -7.02 -2.56
C GLN A 194 -15.86 -6.46 -2.25
N ILE A 195 -15.26 -7.03 -1.21
CA ILE A 195 -13.92 -6.69 -0.73
C ILE A 195 -13.20 -8.00 -0.50
N ILE A 196 -12.06 -8.17 -1.16
CA ILE A 196 -11.16 -9.30 -0.91
C ILE A 196 -9.76 -8.78 -0.63
N SER A 197 -8.95 -9.58 0.04
CA SER A 197 -7.56 -9.29 0.35
C SER A 197 -6.74 -10.57 0.20
N LEU A 198 -5.42 -10.45 0.25
CA LEU A 198 -4.57 -11.63 0.27
C LEU A 198 -4.75 -12.47 1.54
N ASN A 199 -5.28 -11.88 2.62
CA ASN A 199 -5.54 -12.60 3.87
C ASN A 199 -6.63 -13.68 3.72
N ASP A 200 -7.43 -13.64 2.65
CA ASP A 200 -8.51 -14.58 2.38
C ASP A 200 -8.04 -15.89 1.71
N PHE A 201 -6.72 -16.03 1.44
CA PHE A 201 -6.10 -17.15 0.71
C PHE A 201 -4.93 -17.75 1.49
#